data_AF-A0A1V5GD02-F1
#
_entry.id   AF-A0A1V5GD02-F1
#
_cell.length_a   1.000
_cell.length_b   1.000
_cell.length_c   1.000
_cell.angle_alpha   90.00
_cell.angle_beta   90.00
_cell.angle_gamma   90.00
#
_symmetry.space_group_name_H-M   'P 1'
#
loop_
_entity.id
_entity.type
_entity.pdbx_description
1 polymer ?
#
loop_
_entity_poly.entity_id
_entity_poly.type
_entity_poly.pdbx_seq_one_letter_code
_entity_poly.pdbx_strand_id
1 'polypeptide(L)'
;MEEKIYCSHCGALIEDDDYEEVGGEIVCTDCYEHHTTTCDRCGSVIWTDDSYGDEYTTLCSSCYHNHYTRCSCCDALLHEDDAYHLDGYDYCGECYHDEVDRNRSIHDYGYKPEPIFYGDSDRYFGVELEIDNAGKDDDNADEILAVANRNDTEHIYIKGDGSLDDGMELVTHPMSLDYHKQFQWDEIMKKAIYLGYRSHQTSTCGLHVHVNRDCLGDNREEQDETISRILYFVEHHWNELIKFSRRSEYAMNRWASRYGYENSARAILDKAKKGNNGRYAAVNLMNYATIEFRMFRGTLKLNTFMATLELVNAIIDVAINYTEDDLHKLSWSEFVSNIKEAELIQYLKERNLYVNENINSEEEM
;
A
#
# COMPACT_ATOMS: atom_id res chain seq x y z
N MET A 1 -3.00 54.09 -56.35
CA MET A 1 -3.14 52.63 -56.31
C MET A 1 -3.56 52.35 -54.89
N GLU A 2 -4.77 51.85 -54.69
CA GLU A 2 -5.15 51.27 -53.39
C GLU A 2 -4.26 50.04 -53.19
N GLU A 3 -3.46 50.04 -52.12
CA GLU A 3 -2.73 48.85 -51.71
C GLU A 3 -3.75 47.82 -51.24
N LYS A 4 -3.76 46.65 -51.90
CA LYS A 4 -4.63 45.55 -51.51
C LYS A 4 -4.01 44.84 -50.32
N ILE A 5 -4.73 44.79 -49.21
CA ILE A 5 -4.33 44.10 -47.99
C ILE A 5 -4.88 42.67 -48.04
N TYR A 6 -4.06 41.70 -47.67
CA TYR A 6 -4.45 40.29 -47.61
C TYR A 6 -4.22 39.78 -46.20
N CYS A 7 -5.16 38.97 -45.69
CA CYS A 7 -5.01 38.29 -44.42
C CYS A 7 -3.81 37.33 -44.49
N SER A 8 -2.85 37.51 -43.59
CA SER A 8 -1.65 36.67 -43.47
C SER A 8 -1.96 35.20 -43.18
N HIS A 9 -3.05 34.92 -42.45
CA HIS A 9 -3.43 33.57 -42.04
C HIS A 9 -4.20 32.80 -43.13
N CYS A 10 -5.27 33.37 -43.69
CA CYS A 10 -6.15 32.66 -44.64
C CYS A 10 -5.97 33.10 -46.11
N GLY A 11 -5.23 34.17 -46.38
CA GLY A 11 -5.00 34.70 -47.73
C GLY A 11 -6.17 35.44 -48.35
N ALA A 12 -7.27 35.68 -47.61
CA ALA A 12 -8.42 36.45 -48.11
C ALA A 12 -8.05 37.92 -48.36
N LEU A 13 -8.65 38.52 -49.40
CA LEU A 13 -8.57 39.95 -49.65
C LEU A 13 -9.39 40.69 -48.58
N ILE A 14 -8.79 41.66 -47.92
CA ILE A 14 -9.47 42.52 -46.95
C ILE A 14 -9.96 43.75 -47.72
N GLU A 15 -11.28 43.89 -47.87
CA GLU A 15 -11.91 44.90 -48.74
C GLU A 15 -12.11 46.26 -48.05
N ASP A 16 -12.09 46.31 -46.72
CA ASP A 16 -12.29 47.50 -45.88
C ASP A 16 -11.13 47.68 -44.86
N ASP A 17 -11.11 48.80 -44.11
CA ASP A 17 -10.13 49.04 -43.03
C ASP A 17 -10.38 48.16 -41.76
N ASP A 18 -11.24 47.15 -41.86
CA ASP A 18 -11.59 46.21 -40.78
C ASP A 18 -10.61 45.03 -40.75
N TYR A 19 -9.46 45.23 -40.12
CA TYR A 19 -8.45 44.21 -39.85
C TYR A 19 -7.86 44.36 -38.46
N GLU A 20 -7.28 43.27 -37.95
CA GLU A 20 -6.57 43.25 -36.67
C GLU A 20 -5.08 42.98 -36.89
N GLU A 21 -4.25 43.38 -35.94
CA GLU A 21 -2.80 43.10 -35.94
C GLU A 21 -2.45 42.13 -34.82
N VAL A 22 -1.91 40.96 -35.18
CA VAL A 22 -1.52 39.91 -34.23
C VAL A 22 -0.06 39.59 -34.46
N GLY A 23 0.79 39.82 -33.46
CA GLY A 23 2.23 39.54 -33.58
C GLY A 23 2.95 40.32 -34.68
N GLY A 24 2.40 41.45 -35.15
CA GLY A 24 2.94 42.23 -36.27
C GLY A 24 2.39 41.82 -37.65
N GLU A 25 1.45 40.88 -37.71
CA GLU A 25 0.82 40.42 -38.95
C GLU A 25 -0.62 40.92 -39.05
N ILE A 26 -1.03 41.33 -40.26
CA ILE A 26 -2.39 41.78 -40.55
C ILE A 26 -3.30 40.58 -40.81
N VAL A 27 -4.43 40.50 -40.11
CA VAL A 27 -5.38 39.39 -40.18
C VAL A 27 -6.80 39.90 -40.31
N CYS A 28 -7.67 39.15 -41.01
CA CYS A 28 -9.10 39.49 -41.05
C CYS A 28 -9.78 39.19 -39.70
N THR A 29 -10.90 39.86 -39.42
CA THR A 29 -11.69 39.69 -38.19
C THR A 29 -12.05 38.22 -37.92
N ASP A 30 -12.44 37.46 -38.96
CA ASP A 30 -12.76 36.03 -38.81
C ASP A 30 -11.57 35.23 -38.25
N CYS A 31 -10.35 35.49 -38.74
CA CYS A 31 -9.16 34.78 -38.27
C CYS A 31 -8.78 35.22 -36.86
N TYR A 32 -8.92 36.51 -36.56
CA TYR A 32 -8.73 37.02 -35.22
C TYR A 32 -9.66 36.33 -34.21
N GLU A 33 -10.97 36.28 -34.48
CA GLU A 33 -11.95 35.72 -33.55
C GLU A 33 -11.82 34.20 -33.34
N HIS A 34 -11.40 33.44 -34.36
CA HIS A 34 -11.39 31.98 -34.31
C HIS A 34 -10.03 31.34 -34.04
N HIS A 35 -8.93 32.06 -34.27
CA HIS A 35 -7.57 31.51 -34.19
C HIS A 35 -6.66 32.24 -33.20
N THR A 36 -7.18 33.24 -32.49
CA THR A 36 -6.41 33.94 -31.46
C THR A 36 -7.02 33.74 -30.08
N THR A 37 -6.18 33.98 -29.09
CA THR A 37 -6.54 33.98 -27.68
C THR A 37 -5.75 35.08 -26.97
N THR A 38 -6.11 35.37 -25.72
CA THR A 38 -5.46 36.41 -24.92
C THR A 38 -4.59 35.77 -23.86
N CYS A 39 -3.34 36.23 -23.74
CA CYS A 39 -2.47 35.84 -22.64
C CYS A 39 -3.05 36.36 -21.31
N ASP A 40 -3.35 35.45 -20.38
CA ASP A 40 -3.98 35.79 -19.10
C ASP A 40 -3.10 36.66 -18.21
N ARG A 41 -1.78 36.63 -18.43
CA ARG A 41 -0.82 37.40 -17.62
C ARG A 41 -0.59 38.82 -18.13
N CYS A 42 -0.33 39.00 -19.42
CA CYS A 42 0.06 40.31 -19.97
C CYS A 42 -1.01 40.96 -20.87
N GLY A 43 -2.10 40.24 -21.18
CA GLY A 43 -3.18 40.73 -22.03
C GLY A 43 -2.83 40.80 -23.51
N SER A 44 -1.67 40.31 -23.94
CA SER A 44 -1.32 40.27 -25.37
C SER A 44 -2.19 39.25 -26.11
N VAL A 45 -2.70 39.63 -27.27
CA VAL A 45 -3.31 38.69 -28.20
C VAL A 45 -2.23 37.84 -28.86
N ILE A 46 -2.44 36.53 -28.88
CA ILE A 46 -1.55 35.53 -29.46
C ILE A 46 -2.35 34.55 -30.31
N TRP A 47 -1.66 33.84 -31.21
CA TRP A 47 -2.25 32.69 -31.89
C TRP A 47 -2.55 31.58 -30.89
N THR A 48 -3.71 30.94 -31.02
CA THR A 48 -4.13 29.83 -30.15
C THR A 48 -3.13 28.68 -30.18
N ASP A 49 -2.56 28.39 -31.36
CA ASP A 49 -1.55 27.35 -31.55
C ASP A 49 -0.18 27.70 -30.92
N ASP A 50 0.05 28.98 -30.59
CA ASP A 50 1.27 29.47 -29.94
C ASP A 50 1.12 29.63 -28.40
N SER A 51 0.02 29.14 -27.82
CA SER A 51 -0.18 29.16 -26.38
C SER A 51 0.70 28.14 -25.68
N TYR A 52 1.45 28.58 -24.66
CA TYR A 52 2.30 27.71 -23.81
C TYR A 52 1.57 27.22 -22.55
N GLY A 53 0.27 27.53 -22.47
CA GLY A 53 -0.58 27.32 -21.31
C GLY A 53 -1.12 25.90 -21.13
N ASP A 54 -2.25 25.79 -20.45
CA ASP A 54 -3.03 24.57 -20.28
C ASP A 54 -4.53 24.83 -20.56
N GLU A 55 -5.42 23.92 -20.14
CA GLU A 55 -6.86 24.07 -20.36
C GLU A 55 -7.50 25.23 -19.57
N TYR A 56 -6.81 25.79 -18.57
CA TYR A 56 -7.32 26.86 -17.69
C TYR A 56 -6.56 28.17 -17.82
N THR A 57 -5.32 28.14 -18.30
CA THR A 57 -4.42 29.28 -18.36
C THR A 57 -3.82 29.40 -19.75
N THR A 58 -3.97 30.55 -20.40
CA THR A 58 -3.37 30.85 -21.70
C THR A 58 -2.17 31.77 -21.52
N LEU A 59 -1.01 31.41 -22.06
CA LEU A 59 0.23 32.19 -21.92
C LEU A 59 0.95 32.39 -23.24
N CYS A 60 1.42 33.61 -23.47
CA CYS A 60 2.38 33.87 -24.53
C CYS A 60 3.76 33.31 -24.15
N SER A 61 4.58 32.97 -25.15
CA SER A 61 5.93 32.42 -24.96
C SER A 61 6.77 33.24 -23.97
N SER A 62 6.74 34.57 -24.06
CA SER A 62 7.51 35.44 -23.15
C SER A 62 7.02 35.34 -21.70
N CYS A 63 5.71 35.30 -21.46
CA CYS A 63 5.21 35.17 -20.09
C CYS A 63 5.50 33.79 -19.51
N TYR A 64 5.37 32.73 -20.30
CA TYR A 64 5.73 31.39 -19.88
C TYR A 64 7.19 31.29 -19.44
N HIS A 65 8.14 31.61 -20.32
CA HIS A 65 9.58 31.40 -20.06
C HIS A 65 10.19 32.29 -18.98
N ASN A 66 9.49 33.33 -18.52
CA ASN A 66 10.00 34.26 -17.51
C ASN A 66 9.34 34.10 -16.13
N HIS A 67 8.23 33.36 -16.04
CA HIS A 67 7.39 33.34 -14.83
C HIS A 67 6.70 32.01 -14.57
N TYR A 68 6.82 31.04 -15.47
CA TYR A 68 6.19 29.74 -15.32
C TYR A 68 7.17 28.62 -15.64
N THR A 69 6.91 27.48 -15.02
CA THR A 69 7.60 26.22 -15.26
C THR A 69 6.57 25.08 -15.28
N ARG A 70 7.02 23.85 -15.54
CA ARG A 70 6.17 22.66 -15.47
C ARG A 70 6.71 21.69 -14.44
N CYS A 71 5.80 21.08 -13.68
CA CYS A 71 6.14 20.02 -12.75
C CYS A 71 6.79 18.85 -13.49
N SER A 72 7.98 18.44 -13.07
CA SER A 72 8.75 17.38 -13.72
C SER A 72 8.10 16.00 -13.61
N CYS A 73 7.15 15.82 -12.68
CA CYS A 73 6.43 14.57 -12.46
C CYS A 73 5.06 14.51 -13.16
N CYS A 74 4.25 15.57 -13.06
CA CYS A 74 2.86 15.56 -13.55
C CYS A 74 2.58 16.57 -14.67
N ASP A 75 3.59 17.30 -15.13
CA ASP A 75 3.52 18.30 -16.20
C ASP A 75 2.58 19.50 -15.93
N ALA A 76 2.06 19.62 -14.70
CA ALA A 76 1.23 20.73 -14.28
C ALA A 76 1.98 22.07 -14.48
N LEU A 77 1.29 23.06 -15.03
CA LEU A 77 1.80 24.41 -15.20
C LEU A 77 1.84 25.13 -13.85
N LEU A 78 3.01 25.66 -13.48
CA LEU A 78 3.25 26.32 -12.19
C LEU A 78 3.77 27.72 -12.42
N HIS A 79 3.32 28.68 -11.62
CA HIS A 79 4.06 29.94 -11.49
C HIS A 79 5.37 29.66 -10.76
N GLU A 80 6.47 30.30 -11.16
CA GLU A 80 7.80 30.06 -10.58
C GLU A 80 7.83 30.21 -9.05
N ASP A 81 7.08 31.17 -8.50
CA ASP A 81 6.96 31.40 -7.05
C ASP A 81 6.25 30.25 -6.29
N ASP A 82 5.46 29.44 -7.00
CA ASP A 82 4.71 28.29 -6.45
C ASP A 82 5.42 26.95 -6.70
N ALA A 83 6.52 26.97 -7.46
CA ALA A 83 7.31 25.78 -7.76
C ALA A 83 8.26 25.45 -6.60
N TYR A 84 8.34 24.17 -6.29
CA TYR A 84 9.33 23.64 -5.35
C TYR A 84 10.50 23.05 -6.12
N HIS A 85 11.73 23.25 -5.63
CA HIS A 85 12.94 22.83 -6.32
C HIS A 85 13.64 21.68 -5.58
N LEU A 86 13.95 20.60 -6.31
CA LEU A 86 14.73 19.46 -5.81
C LEU A 86 15.64 18.95 -6.94
N ASP A 87 16.94 18.78 -6.66
CA ASP A 87 17.94 18.23 -7.59
C ASP A 87 17.98 18.86 -8.99
N GLY A 88 17.66 20.17 -9.08
CA GLY A 88 17.66 20.90 -10.36
C GLY A 88 16.39 20.74 -11.19
N TYR A 89 15.34 20.15 -10.62
CA TYR A 89 14.02 20.00 -11.21
C TYR A 89 12.96 20.78 -10.42
N ASP A 90 11.89 21.17 -11.12
CA ASP A 90 10.75 21.89 -10.56
C ASP A 90 9.57 20.96 -10.35
N TYR A 91 8.86 21.12 -9.23
CA TYR A 91 7.75 20.27 -8.81
C TYR A 91 6.60 21.10 -8.25
N CYS A 92 5.37 20.60 -8.39
CA CYS A 92 4.25 21.10 -7.60
C CYS A 92 4.41 20.63 -6.14
N GLY A 93 3.64 21.22 -5.22
CA GLY A 93 3.74 20.87 -3.80
C GLY A 93 3.56 19.38 -3.50
N GLU A 94 2.59 18.72 -4.13
CA GLU A 94 2.35 17.27 -3.95
C GLU A 94 3.52 16.44 -4.46
N CYS A 95 3.95 16.65 -5.72
CA CYS A 95 5.07 15.90 -6.29
C CYS A 95 6.39 16.18 -5.58
N TYR A 96 6.62 17.40 -5.08
CA TYR A 96 7.80 17.71 -4.28
C TYR A 96 7.82 16.91 -2.99
N HIS A 97 6.69 16.85 -2.28
CA HIS A 97 6.60 16.06 -1.07
C HIS A 97 6.81 14.57 -1.35
N ASP A 98 6.28 14.06 -2.47
CA ASP A 98 6.53 12.67 -2.89
C ASP A 98 8.01 12.41 -3.19
N GLU A 99 8.70 13.29 -3.94
CA GLU A 99 10.13 13.10 -4.25
C GLU A 99 11.04 13.29 -3.03
N VAL A 100 10.71 14.23 -2.13
CA VAL A 100 11.44 14.37 -0.86
C VAL A 100 11.23 13.14 0.01
N ASP A 101 9.99 12.62 0.10
CA ASP A 101 9.70 11.43 0.90
C ASP A 101 10.37 10.19 0.32
N ARG A 102 10.42 10.02 -1.01
CA ARG A 102 11.18 8.94 -1.69
C ARG A 102 12.66 8.92 -1.33
N ASN A 103 13.24 10.09 -1.03
CA ASN A 103 14.64 10.21 -0.64
C ASN A 103 14.87 10.03 0.88
N ARG A 104 13.82 9.73 1.66
CA ARG A 104 13.95 9.44 3.08
C ARG A 104 14.11 7.95 3.33
N SER A 105 14.92 7.63 4.32
CA SER A 105 15.06 6.28 4.87
C SER A 105 13.81 5.87 5.64
N ILE A 106 13.09 6.84 6.22
CA ILE A 106 11.80 6.63 6.89
C ILE A 106 10.72 7.53 6.26
N HIS A 107 9.84 6.90 5.51
CA HIS A 107 8.72 7.56 4.85
C HIS A 107 7.58 7.92 5.83
N ASP A 108 6.67 8.78 5.38
CA ASP A 108 5.47 9.09 6.13
C ASP A 108 4.48 7.90 6.16
N TYR A 109 3.58 7.90 7.14
CA TYR A 109 2.61 6.80 7.36
C TYR A 109 1.78 6.46 6.11
N GLY A 110 1.48 7.47 5.30
CA GLY A 110 0.68 7.32 4.08
C GLY A 110 1.46 6.83 2.86
N TYR A 111 2.79 6.71 2.95
CA TYR A 111 3.62 6.28 1.84
C TYR A 111 3.17 4.91 1.34
N LYS A 112 3.08 4.72 0.03
CA LYS A 112 2.61 3.47 -0.56
C LYS A 112 3.13 3.36 -2.00
N PRO A 113 4.34 2.82 -2.20
CA PRO A 113 4.91 2.69 -3.52
C PRO A 113 4.15 1.63 -4.33
N GLU A 114 4.33 1.65 -5.65
CA GLU A 114 3.84 0.59 -6.52
C GLU A 114 4.45 -0.76 -6.10
N PRO A 115 3.65 -1.83 -5.96
CA PRO A 115 4.13 -3.09 -5.42
C PRO A 115 5.03 -3.85 -6.41
N ILE A 116 6.21 -4.26 -5.95
CA ILE A 116 7.12 -5.17 -6.66
C ILE A 116 6.87 -6.60 -6.15
N PHE A 117 6.42 -7.52 -7.01
CA PHE A 117 6.08 -8.88 -6.60
C PHE A 117 7.30 -9.80 -6.65
N TYR A 118 7.60 -10.47 -5.53
CA TYR A 118 8.76 -11.37 -5.41
C TYR A 118 8.35 -12.84 -5.24
N GLY A 119 8.91 -13.70 -6.10
CA GLY A 119 8.61 -15.13 -6.15
C GLY A 119 7.60 -15.50 -7.24
N ASP A 120 7.33 -16.78 -7.39
CA ASP A 120 6.45 -17.34 -8.42
C ASP A 120 5.28 -18.06 -7.73
N SER A 121 4.17 -17.36 -7.57
CA SER A 121 2.98 -17.81 -6.85
C SER A 121 1.78 -16.93 -7.22
N ASP A 122 0.57 -17.44 -7.06
CA ASP A 122 -0.66 -16.63 -7.12
C ASP A 122 -0.97 -15.94 -5.78
N ARG A 123 -0.43 -16.49 -4.68
CA ARG A 123 -0.57 -15.98 -3.31
C ARG A 123 0.70 -15.27 -2.87
N TYR A 124 0.55 -14.00 -2.52
CA TYR A 124 1.59 -13.14 -1.98
C TYR A 124 1.23 -12.64 -0.60
N PHE A 125 2.27 -12.42 0.19
CA PHE A 125 2.21 -11.89 1.54
C PHE A 125 2.94 -10.55 1.57
N GLY A 126 2.25 -9.50 2.01
CA GLY A 126 2.87 -8.24 2.41
C GLY A 126 2.99 -8.23 3.92
N VAL A 127 4.13 -7.80 4.46
CA VAL A 127 4.37 -7.79 5.90
C VAL A 127 4.56 -6.36 6.37
N GLU A 128 3.89 -6.00 7.46
CA GLU A 128 4.19 -4.81 8.25
C GLU A 128 4.69 -5.28 9.62
N LEU A 129 5.99 -5.08 9.89
CA LEU A 129 6.63 -5.46 11.15
C LEU A 129 7.02 -4.21 11.94
N GLU A 130 6.31 -3.96 13.03
CA GLU A 130 6.56 -2.82 13.89
C GLU A 130 7.73 -3.09 14.87
N ILE A 131 8.63 -2.13 14.98
CA ILE A 131 9.78 -2.12 15.92
C ILE A 131 9.82 -0.79 16.69
N ASP A 132 10.20 -0.82 17.97
CA ASP A 132 10.08 0.30 18.91
C ASP A 132 11.30 0.35 19.88
N ASN A 133 11.34 1.35 20.77
CA ASN A 133 12.34 1.63 21.81
C ASN A 133 13.71 2.15 21.33
N ALA A 134 13.87 2.50 20.06
CA ALA A 134 15.16 3.01 19.54
C ALA A 134 14.99 4.16 18.52
N GLY A 135 13.84 4.82 18.53
CA GLY A 135 13.62 6.02 17.71
C GLY A 135 13.07 5.75 16.32
N LYS A 136 12.38 6.77 15.80
CA LYS A 136 12.27 7.01 14.36
C LYS A 136 13.58 7.67 13.89
N ASP A 137 14.62 6.86 13.69
CA ASP A 137 16.00 7.30 13.47
C ASP A 137 16.48 6.89 12.07
N ASP A 138 16.83 7.88 11.25
CA ASP A 138 17.17 7.68 9.83
C ASP A 138 18.46 6.86 9.65
N ASP A 139 19.48 7.05 10.51
CA ASP A 139 20.74 6.29 10.45
C ASP A 139 20.48 4.79 10.74
N ASN A 140 19.63 4.49 11.73
CA ASN A 140 19.19 3.14 12.03
C ASN A 140 18.36 2.53 10.88
N ALA A 141 17.49 3.32 10.26
CA ALA A 141 16.70 2.90 9.12
C ALA A 141 17.61 2.53 7.93
N ASP A 142 18.60 3.35 7.63
CA ASP A 142 19.62 3.09 6.60
C ASP A 142 20.37 1.79 6.86
N GLU A 143 20.78 1.54 8.11
CA GLU A 143 21.47 0.29 8.45
C GLU A 143 20.60 -0.96 8.25
N ILE A 144 19.28 -0.85 8.49
CA ILE A 144 18.35 -1.96 8.24
C ILE A 144 18.06 -2.11 6.75
N LEU A 145 17.82 -1.02 6.03
CA LEU A 145 17.60 -1.01 4.58
C LEU A 145 18.81 -1.58 3.83
N ALA A 146 20.03 -1.23 4.25
CA ALA A 146 21.26 -1.78 3.67
C ALA A 146 21.39 -3.30 3.84
N VAL A 147 20.78 -3.87 4.89
CA VAL A 147 20.69 -5.32 5.07
C VAL A 147 19.57 -5.90 4.23
N ALA A 148 18.40 -5.27 4.20
CA ALA A 148 17.21 -5.82 3.56
C ALA A 148 17.24 -5.72 2.02
N ASN A 149 17.70 -4.59 1.50
CA ASN A 149 17.67 -4.21 0.07
C ASN A 149 19.05 -4.35 -0.59
N ARG A 150 19.78 -5.43 -0.28
CA ARG A 150 21.13 -5.66 -0.83
C ARG A 150 21.10 -5.84 -2.35
N ASN A 151 22.13 -5.35 -3.02
CA ASN A 151 22.29 -5.39 -4.49
C ASN A 151 21.27 -4.53 -5.24
N ASP A 152 20.89 -3.39 -4.65
CA ASP A 152 20.00 -2.40 -5.27
C ASP A 152 18.61 -2.96 -5.64
N THR A 153 18.13 -3.94 -4.87
CA THR A 153 16.77 -4.49 -4.99
C THR A 153 15.91 -4.00 -3.84
N GLU A 154 14.80 -3.33 -4.15
CA GLU A 154 13.87 -2.81 -3.15
C GLU A 154 12.92 -3.92 -2.68
N HIS A 155 13.26 -4.57 -1.57
CA HIS A 155 12.44 -5.62 -0.94
C HIS A 155 11.54 -5.08 0.15
N ILE A 156 12.03 -4.09 0.90
CA ILE A 156 11.29 -3.42 1.97
C ILE A 156 11.47 -1.91 1.86
N TYR A 157 10.53 -1.18 2.45
CA TYR A 157 10.64 0.25 2.75
C TYR A 157 10.21 0.48 4.21
N ILE A 158 10.61 1.60 4.81
CA ILE A 158 10.33 1.89 6.23
C ILE A 158 9.41 3.08 6.34
N LYS A 159 8.42 3.00 7.25
CA LYS A 159 7.48 4.08 7.53
C LYS A 159 7.47 4.46 9.00
N GLY A 160 7.08 5.70 9.27
CA GLY A 160 6.58 6.06 10.60
C GLY A 160 5.18 5.49 10.83
N ASP A 161 4.94 4.94 12.02
CA ASP A 161 3.60 4.59 12.49
C ASP A 161 3.27 5.40 13.75
N GLY A 162 2.21 6.20 13.67
CA GLY A 162 1.73 7.01 14.79
C GLY A 162 1.14 6.19 15.95
N SER A 163 1.04 4.87 15.83
CA SER A 163 0.65 3.96 16.91
C SER A 163 1.82 3.56 17.82
N LEU A 164 3.06 3.78 17.38
CA LEU A 164 4.29 3.45 18.11
C LEU A 164 4.70 4.56 19.07
N ASP A 165 5.41 4.19 20.13
CA ASP A 165 5.87 5.15 21.13
C ASP A 165 7.16 5.85 20.66
N ASP A 166 8.13 5.09 20.17
CA ASP A 166 9.45 5.56 19.72
C ASP A 166 10.10 4.57 18.72
N GLY A 167 9.48 4.42 17.55
CA GLY A 167 9.79 3.34 16.61
C GLY A 167 9.45 3.61 15.16
N MET A 168 9.53 2.54 14.36
CA MET A 168 9.24 2.55 12.92
C MET A 168 8.68 1.19 12.46
N GLU A 169 8.09 1.19 11.26
CA GLU A 169 7.44 0.02 10.67
C GLU A 169 8.23 -0.45 9.44
N LEU A 170 8.70 -1.69 9.48
CA LEU A 170 9.35 -2.37 8.36
C LEU A 170 8.28 -2.98 7.46
N VAL A 171 8.13 -2.48 6.24
CA VAL A 171 7.08 -2.93 5.33
C VAL A 171 7.68 -3.58 4.10
N THR A 172 7.26 -4.80 3.78
CA THR A 172 7.73 -5.48 2.59
C THR A 172 6.89 -5.13 1.37
N HIS A 173 7.53 -5.14 0.20
CA HIS A 173 6.80 -5.46 -1.02
C HIS A 173 6.22 -6.89 -0.95
N PRO A 174 5.18 -7.24 -1.75
CA PRO A 174 4.56 -8.55 -1.68
C PRO A 174 5.51 -9.68 -2.08
N MET A 175 5.62 -10.73 -1.26
CA MET A 175 6.46 -11.89 -1.53
C MET A 175 5.65 -13.20 -1.40
N SER A 176 5.93 -14.19 -2.24
CA SER A 176 5.44 -15.56 -2.00
C SER A 176 5.98 -16.11 -0.66
N LEU A 177 5.29 -17.09 -0.08
CA LEU A 177 5.75 -17.70 1.18
C LEU A 177 7.17 -18.29 1.05
N ASP A 178 7.45 -18.97 -0.07
CA ASP A 178 8.77 -19.56 -0.32
C ASP A 178 9.85 -18.49 -0.47
N TYR A 179 9.51 -17.34 -1.05
CA TYR A 179 10.44 -16.21 -1.13
C TYR A 179 10.71 -15.63 0.26
N HIS A 180 9.70 -15.45 1.12
CA HIS A 180 9.90 -15.03 2.50
C HIS A 180 10.82 -15.98 3.28
N LYS A 181 10.69 -17.30 3.09
CA LYS A 181 11.57 -18.31 3.74
C LYS A 181 13.03 -18.18 3.34
N GLN A 182 13.30 -17.69 2.14
CA GLN A 182 14.66 -17.46 1.62
C GLN A 182 15.17 -16.04 1.89
N PHE A 183 14.26 -15.11 2.20
CA PHE A 183 14.60 -13.72 2.48
C PHE A 183 15.40 -13.59 3.78
N GLN A 184 16.27 -12.57 3.84
CA GLN A 184 17.27 -12.37 4.89
C GLN A 184 16.70 -11.81 6.21
N TRP A 185 15.51 -12.26 6.61
CA TRP A 185 14.83 -11.85 7.85
C TRP A 185 15.68 -12.04 9.10
N ASP A 186 16.46 -13.13 9.17
CA ASP A 186 17.34 -13.39 10.31
C ASP A 186 18.36 -12.26 10.51
N GLU A 187 18.94 -11.78 9.41
CA GLU A 187 19.92 -10.69 9.43
C GLU A 187 19.26 -9.34 9.75
N ILE A 188 18.10 -9.07 9.16
CA ILE A 188 17.29 -7.87 9.43
C ILE A 188 16.91 -7.80 10.91
N MET A 189 16.38 -8.89 11.48
CA MET A 189 15.96 -8.94 12.87
C MET A 189 17.15 -8.81 13.83
N LYS A 190 18.28 -9.48 13.53
CA LYS A 190 19.51 -9.34 14.32
C LYS A 190 20.04 -7.92 14.26
N LYS A 191 19.98 -7.26 13.10
CA LYS A 191 20.37 -5.86 12.93
C LYS A 191 19.48 -4.94 13.77
N ALA A 192 18.16 -5.08 13.68
CA ALA A 192 17.22 -4.31 14.50
C ALA A 192 17.49 -4.48 16.01
N ILE A 193 17.71 -5.72 16.47
CA ILE A 193 18.07 -5.99 17.88
C ILE A 193 19.38 -5.30 18.26
N TYR A 194 20.39 -5.35 17.40
CA TYR A 194 21.70 -4.73 17.61
C TYR A 194 21.60 -3.21 17.75
N LEU A 195 20.75 -2.57 16.94
CA LEU A 195 20.48 -1.12 16.98
C LEU A 195 19.62 -0.70 18.18
N GLY A 196 19.16 -1.65 19.00
CA GLY A 196 18.43 -1.38 20.24
C GLY A 196 16.91 -1.60 20.15
N TYR A 197 16.37 -1.85 18.95
CA TYR A 197 14.94 -2.04 18.77
C TYR A 197 14.39 -3.29 19.49
N ARG A 198 13.13 -3.21 19.87
CA ARG A 198 12.31 -4.31 20.37
C ARG A 198 11.01 -4.36 19.58
N SER A 199 10.32 -5.48 19.67
CA SER A 199 8.99 -5.63 19.04
C SER A 199 8.06 -6.38 19.98
N HIS A 200 8.41 -7.60 20.41
CA HIS A 200 7.54 -8.32 21.35
C HIS A 200 7.46 -7.69 22.76
N GLN A 201 8.51 -7.01 23.20
CA GLN A 201 8.65 -6.43 24.55
C GLN A 201 8.17 -4.97 24.62
N THR A 202 7.10 -4.63 23.88
CA THR A 202 6.53 -3.28 23.76
C THR A 202 5.00 -3.33 23.94
N SER A 203 4.32 -2.21 24.16
CA SER A 203 2.84 -2.19 24.28
C SER A 203 2.13 -2.15 22.94
N THR A 204 2.80 -1.65 21.92
CA THR A 204 2.26 -1.11 20.67
C THR A 204 2.45 -2.09 19.51
N CYS A 205 3.65 -2.68 19.38
CA CYS A 205 4.08 -3.40 18.19
C CYS A 205 3.16 -4.56 17.75
N GLY A 206 2.73 -4.49 16.49
CA GLY A 206 2.09 -5.51 15.69
C GLY A 206 3.01 -6.25 14.72
N LEU A 207 2.47 -7.33 14.18
CA LEU A 207 2.94 -7.99 12.97
C LEU A 207 1.71 -8.16 12.09
N HIS A 208 1.57 -7.35 11.05
CA HIS A 208 0.45 -7.45 10.12
C HIS A 208 0.87 -8.24 8.88
N VAL A 209 -0.07 -9.06 8.39
CA VAL A 209 0.14 -9.88 7.20
C VAL A 209 -0.98 -9.63 6.22
N HIS A 210 -0.64 -9.01 5.10
CA HIS A 210 -1.52 -8.78 3.96
C HIS A 210 -1.50 -9.99 3.03
N VAL A 211 -2.65 -10.37 2.50
CA VAL A 211 -2.81 -11.39 1.46
C VAL A 211 -3.58 -10.79 0.29
N ASN A 212 -3.10 -10.95 -0.95
CA ASN A 212 -3.78 -10.42 -2.14
C ASN A 212 -5.14 -11.09 -2.35
N ARG A 213 -6.17 -10.29 -2.71
CA ARG A 213 -7.53 -10.80 -2.95
C ARG A 213 -7.61 -11.72 -4.15
N ASP A 214 -6.80 -11.47 -5.16
CA ASP A 214 -6.86 -12.22 -6.42
C ASP A 214 -6.50 -13.69 -6.23
N CYS A 215 -5.82 -14.07 -5.15
CA CYS A 215 -5.59 -15.48 -4.81
C CYS A 215 -6.79 -16.17 -4.13
N LEU A 216 -7.88 -15.44 -3.85
CA LEU A 216 -9.03 -15.93 -3.09
C LEU A 216 -10.24 -16.29 -3.98
N GLY A 217 -10.17 -16.00 -5.27
CA GLY A 217 -11.21 -16.27 -6.27
C GLY A 217 -11.07 -15.36 -7.49
N ASP A 218 -11.64 -15.79 -8.61
CA ASP A 218 -11.49 -15.11 -9.92
C ASP A 218 -12.34 -13.83 -10.00
N ASN A 219 -13.36 -13.73 -9.14
CA ASN A 219 -14.27 -12.58 -9.08
C ASN A 219 -14.67 -12.26 -7.64
N ARG A 220 -15.36 -11.13 -7.46
CA ARG A 220 -15.74 -10.62 -6.12
C ARG A 220 -16.63 -11.58 -5.33
N GLU A 221 -17.47 -12.37 -5.98
CA GLU A 221 -18.38 -13.31 -5.29
C GLU A 221 -17.60 -14.51 -4.75
N GLU A 222 -16.72 -15.10 -5.55
CA GLU A 222 -15.83 -16.19 -5.11
C GLU A 222 -14.84 -15.72 -4.04
N GLN A 223 -14.27 -14.51 -4.21
CA GLN A 223 -13.44 -13.89 -3.19
C GLN A 223 -14.20 -13.72 -1.88
N ASP A 224 -15.44 -13.22 -1.92
CA ASP A 224 -16.29 -13.07 -0.74
C ASP A 224 -16.59 -14.43 -0.08
N GLU A 225 -16.84 -15.48 -0.85
CA GLU A 225 -17.06 -16.83 -0.32
C GLU A 225 -15.82 -17.33 0.44
N THR A 226 -14.64 -17.25 -0.17
CA THR A 226 -13.38 -17.63 0.49
C THR A 226 -13.08 -16.76 1.70
N ILE A 227 -13.27 -15.43 1.62
CA ILE A 227 -13.11 -14.52 2.75
C ILE A 227 -14.07 -14.89 3.89
N SER A 228 -15.32 -15.24 3.58
CA SER A 228 -16.29 -15.65 4.59
C SER A 228 -15.82 -16.90 5.36
N ARG A 229 -15.21 -17.86 4.66
CA ARG A 229 -14.61 -19.07 5.24
C ARG A 229 -13.39 -18.76 6.10
N ILE A 230 -12.54 -17.81 5.69
CA ILE A 230 -11.42 -17.30 6.51
C ILE A 230 -11.96 -16.70 7.82
N LEU A 231 -12.96 -15.82 7.73
CA LEU A 231 -13.56 -15.20 8.91
C LEU A 231 -14.17 -16.25 9.83
N TYR A 232 -14.89 -17.22 9.27
CA TYR A 232 -15.44 -18.34 10.04
C TYR A 232 -14.35 -19.10 10.78
N PHE A 233 -13.27 -19.50 10.11
CA PHE A 233 -12.14 -20.18 10.73
C PHE A 233 -11.58 -19.38 11.92
N VAL A 234 -11.35 -18.08 11.72
CA VAL A 234 -10.81 -17.19 12.76
C VAL A 234 -11.75 -17.09 13.97
N GLU A 235 -13.06 -16.98 13.73
CA GLU A 235 -14.07 -16.88 14.78
C GLU A 235 -14.27 -18.21 15.52
N HIS A 236 -14.19 -19.34 14.80
CA HIS A 236 -14.35 -20.70 15.31
C HIS A 236 -13.16 -21.13 16.18
N HIS A 237 -11.93 -20.77 15.80
CA HIS A 237 -10.69 -21.07 16.52
C HIS A 237 -10.10 -19.87 17.29
N TRP A 238 -10.97 -18.96 17.72
CA TRP A 238 -10.55 -17.69 18.31
C TRP A 238 -9.64 -17.85 19.54
N ASN A 239 -9.91 -18.84 20.39
CA ASN A 239 -9.14 -19.04 21.64
C ASN A 239 -7.71 -19.49 21.34
N GLU A 240 -7.55 -20.39 20.37
CA GLU A 240 -6.27 -20.89 19.91
C GLU A 240 -5.48 -19.79 19.20
N LEU A 241 -6.15 -18.98 18.38
CA LEU A 241 -5.54 -17.86 17.67
C LEU A 241 -5.12 -16.72 18.62
N ILE A 242 -5.87 -16.43 19.69
CA ILE A 242 -5.40 -15.52 20.75
C ILE A 242 -4.11 -16.04 21.38
N LYS A 243 -4.09 -17.33 21.74
CA LYS A 243 -2.90 -17.94 22.35
C LYS A 243 -1.71 -17.92 21.39
N PHE A 244 -1.95 -18.14 20.11
CA PHE A 244 -0.96 -18.06 19.04
C PHE A 244 -0.42 -16.63 18.89
N SER A 245 -1.30 -15.63 18.88
CA SER A 245 -0.97 -14.23 18.59
C SER A 245 -0.11 -13.56 19.66
N ARG A 246 -0.14 -14.10 20.89
CA ARG A 246 0.54 -13.57 22.10
C ARG A 246 -0.02 -12.23 22.57
N ARG A 247 -1.21 -11.84 22.10
CA ARG A 247 -1.92 -10.68 22.65
C ARG A 247 -2.86 -11.13 23.78
N SER A 248 -3.13 -10.22 24.72
CA SER A 248 -4.21 -10.40 25.68
C SER A 248 -5.56 -10.12 25.02
N GLU A 249 -6.65 -10.62 25.57
CA GLU A 249 -8.00 -10.28 25.10
C GLU A 249 -8.26 -8.77 25.10
N TYR A 250 -7.79 -8.07 26.14
CA TYR A 250 -7.88 -6.60 26.21
C TYR A 250 -7.16 -5.93 25.03
N ALA A 251 -5.91 -6.34 24.76
CA ALA A 251 -5.16 -5.82 23.62
C ALA A 251 -5.83 -6.18 22.29
N MET A 252 -6.50 -7.34 22.20
CA MET A 252 -7.24 -7.72 21.01
C MET A 252 -8.47 -6.87 20.76
N ASN A 253 -9.29 -6.66 21.77
CA ASN A 253 -10.48 -5.81 21.62
C ASN A 253 -10.13 -4.37 21.24
N ARG A 254 -8.94 -3.89 21.62
CA ARG A 254 -8.47 -2.55 21.28
C ARG A 254 -7.85 -2.44 19.88
N TRP A 255 -7.04 -3.41 19.47
CA TRP A 255 -6.15 -3.28 18.32
C TRP A 255 -6.47 -4.21 17.15
N ALA A 256 -7.17 -5.32 17.38
CA ALA A 256 -7.64 -6.24 16.33
C ALA A 256 -8.87 -7.03 16.83
N SER A 257 -9.99 -6.33 16.90
CA SER A 257 -11.28 -6.83 17.39
C SER A 257 -11.85 -7.92 16.48
N ARG A 258 -12.46 -8.95 17.08
CA ARG A 258 -13.24 -9.95 16.34
C ARG A 258 -14.57 -9.37 15.86
N TYR A 259 -15.13 -9.91 14.79
CA TYR A 259 -16.49 -9.58 14.35
C TYR A 259 -17.54 -10.29 15.21
N GLY A 260 -17.16 -11.41 15.81
CA GLY A 260 -18.00 -12.25 16.63
C GLY A 260 -18.57 -13.41 15.83
N TYR A 261 -18.69 -14.56 16.50
CA TYR A 261 -19.17 -15.80 15.91
C TYR A 261 -20.64 -15.69 15.48
N GLU A 262 -20.95 -16.24 14.31
CA GLU A 262 -22.31 -16.40 13.80
C GLU A 262 -22.49 -17.84 13.27
N ASN A 263 -23.73 -18.23 12.99
CA ASN A 263 -24.06 -19.60 12.59
C ASN A 263 -23.63 -19.98 11.15
N SER A 264 -23.19 -19.02 10.34
CA SER A 264 -22.68 -19.27 8.99
C SER A 264 -21.57 -18.29 8.63
N ALA A 265 -20.68 -18.73 7.74
CA ALA A 265 -19.57 -17.94 7.21
C ALA A 265 -20.08 -16.63 6.58
N ARG A 266 -21.14 -16.72 5.79
CA ARG A 266 -21.76 -15.56 5.12
C ARG A 266 -22.35 -14.55 6.10
N ALA A 267 -22.92 -15.00 7.22
CA ALA A 267 -23.45 -14.09 8.24
C ALA A 267 -22.32 -13.29 8.93
N ILE A 268 -21.16 -13.93 9.18
CA ILE A 268 -19.98 -13.23 9.71
C ILE A 268 -19.48 -12.19 8.71
N LEU A 269 -19.41 -12.52 7.42
CA LEU A 269 -18.98 -11.57 6.38
C LEU A 269 -19.93 -10.37 6.27
N ASP A 270 -21.24 -10.60 6.25
CA ASP A 270 -22.23 -9.52 6.22
C ASP A 270 -22.08 -8.58 7.42
N LYS A 271 -21.81 -9.13 8.60
CA LYS A 271 -21.53 -8.36 9.81
C LYS A 271 -20.21 -7.61 9.71
N ALA A 272 -19.18 -8.21 9.13
CA ALA A 272 -17.88 -7.58 8.92
C ALA A 272 -17.98 -6.37 7.97
N LYS A 273 -18.75 -6.50 6.87
CA LYS A 273 -18.96 -5.42 5.89
C LYS A 273 -19.87 -4.29 6.40
N LYS A 274 -20.83 -4.60 7.28
CA LYS A 274 -21.74 -3.62 7.88
C LYS A 274 -21.19 -3.00 9.17
N GLY A 275 -20.21 -3.65 9.79
CA GLY A 275 -19.69 -3.29 11.11
C GLY A 275 -18.83 -2.04 11.11
N ASN A 276 -18.69 -1.43 12.28
CA ASN A 276 -17.88 -0.23 12.52
C ASN A 276 -16.47 -0.54 13.08
N ASN A 277 -16.01 -1.80 13.02
CA ASN A 277 -14.67 -2.16 13.53
C ASN A 277 -13.55 -1.46 12.74
N GLY A 278 -13.85 -0.99 11.53
CA GLY A 278 -12.90 -0.27 10.67
C GLY A 278 -11.63 -1.10 10.44
N ARG A 279 -10.48 -0.40 10.41
CA ARG A 279 -9.17 -1.04 10.26
C ARG A 279 -8.75 -1.91 11.43
N TYR A 280 -9.38 -1.79 12.61
CA TYR A 280 -8.99 -2.49 13.83
C TYR A 280 -9.70 -3.84 14.00
N ALA A 281 -9.99 -4.53 12.91
CA ALA A 281 -10.48 -5.89 12.94
C ALA A 281 -9.32 -6.89 12.95
N ALA A 282 -9.51 -8.07 13.55
CA ALA A 282 -8.52 -9.16 13.55
C ALA A 282 -8.12 -9.57 12.11
N VAL A 283 -9.12 -9.58 11.22
CA VAL A 283 -8.94 -9.66 9.77
C VAL A 283 -9.59 -8.40 9.17
N ASN A 284 -8.78 -7.45 8.71
CA ASN A 284 -9.21 -6.21 8.11
C ASN A 284 -9.50 -6.40 6.62
N LEU A 285 -10.68 -5.97 6.19
CA LEU A 285 -11.18 -6.10 4.82
C LEU A 285 -11.26 -4.75 4.07
N MET A 286 -10.82 -3.65 4.67
CA MET A 286 -10.96 -2.31 4.10
C MET A 286 -10.01 -2.01 2.94
N ASN A 287 -8.84 -2.65 2.90
CA ASN A 287 -7.88 -2.48 1.82
C ASN A 287 -8.51 -2.94 0.50
N TYR A 288 -8.22 -2.31 -0.64
CA TYR A 288 -8.85 -2.67 -1.92
C TYR A 288 -8.30 -3.97 -2.53
N ALA A 289 -6.98 -4.13 -2.51
CA ALA A 289 -6.27 -5.23 -3.16
C ALA A 289 -5.92 -6.41 -2.23
N THR A 290 -5.89 -6.19 -0.91
CA THR A 290 -5.50 -7.22 0.07
C THR A 290 -6.50 -7.36 1.22
N ILE A 291 -6.57 -8.53 1.85
CA ILE A 291 -7.07 -8.67 3.23
C ILE A 291 -5.88 -8.64 4.18
N GLU A 292 -6.06 -8.24 5.43
CA GLU A 292 -4.95 -8.03 6.37
C GLU A 292 -5.23 -8.71 7.72
N PHE A 293 -4.35 -9.62 8.13
CA PHE A 293 -4.37 -10.23 9.45
C PHE A 293 -3.59 -9.35 10.43
N ARG A 294 -4.29 -8.74 11.38
CA ARG A 294 -3.74 -7.76 12.33
C ARG A 294 -3.53 -8.31 13.73
N MET A 295 -3.96 -9.54 13.96
CA MET A 295 -4.09 -10.05 15.32
C MET A 295 -2.74 -10.33 16.00
N PHE A 296 -1.66 -10.49 15.24
CA PHE A 296 -0.38 -10.93 15.78
C PHE A 296 0.34 -9.79 16.50
N ARG A 297 0.98 -10.13 17.62
CA ARG A 297 1.91 -9.24 18.31
C ARG A 297 3.24 -9.24 17.55
N GLY A 298 3.92 -8.09 17.54
CA GLY A 298 5.24 -7.94 16.94
C GLY A 298 6.29 -8.91 17.49
N THR A 299 7.33 -9.20 16.71
CA THR A 299 8.42 -10.09 17.09
C THR A 299 9.70 -9.88 16.28
N LEU A 300 10.85 -10.11 16.91
CA LEU A 300 12.15 -10.24 16.26
C LEU A 300 12.72 -11.67 16.42
N LYS A 301 11.85 -12.66 16.74
CA LYS A 301 12.21 -14.09 16.76
C LYS A 301 11.82 -14.70 15.42
N LEU A 302 12.81 -15.05 14.60
CA LEU A 302 12.62 -15.58 13.24
C LEU A 302 11.60 -16.72 13.17
N ASN A 303 11.72 -17.73 14.04
CA ASN A 303 10.79 -18.85 14.06
C ASN A 303 9.33 -18.40 14.29
N THR A 304 9.09 -17.43 15.18
CA THR A 304 7.71 -16.97 15.39
C THR A 304 7.20 -16.15 14.21
N PHE A 305 8.06 -15.32 13.62
CA PHE A 305 7.73 -14.57 12.42
C PHE A 305 7.32 -15.51 11.27
N MET A 306 8.14 -16.52 10.99
CA MET A 306 7.86 -17.51 9.93
C MET A 306 6.62 -18.35 10.24
N ALA A 307 6.46 -18.80 11.49
CA ALA A 307 5.26 -19.51 11.92
C ALA A 307 3.98 -18.68 11.71
N THR A 308 4.03 -17.36 11.86
CA THR A 308 2.88 -16.49 11.56
C THR A 308 2.52 -16.53 10.06
N LEU A 309 3.50 -16.41 9.16
CA LEU A 309 3.25 -16.48 7.71
C LEU A 309 2.72 -17.85 7.29
N GLU A 310 3.31 -18.91 7.82
CA GLU A 310 2.87 -20.28 7.57
C GLU A 310 1.46 -20.55 8.11
N LEU A 311 1.11 -20.00 9.29
CA LEU A 311 -0.24 -20.12 9.83
C LEU A 311 -1.25 -19.43 8.91
N VAL A 312 -0.96 -18.19 8.50
CA VAL A 312 -1.84 -17.45 7.58
C VAL A 312 -2.01 -18.25 6.30
N ASN A 313 -0.91 -18.75 5.71
CA ASN A 313 -0.97 -19.59 4.52
C ASN A 313 -1.89 -20.82 4.70
N ALA A 314 -1.73 -21.55 5.81
CA ALA A 314 -2.56 -22.72 6.11
C ALA A 314 -4.04 -22.37 6.31
N ILE A 315 -4.36 -21.21 6.91
CA ILE A 315 -5.74 -20.71 7.03
C ILE A 315 -6.34 -20.45 5.64
N ILE A 316 -5.58 -19.83 4.73
CA ILE A 316 -6.04 -19.60 3.36
C ILE A 316 -6.24 -20.93 2.62
N ASP A 317 -5.33 -21.90 2.77
CA ASP A 317 -5.47 -23.21 2.14
C ASP A 317 -6.71 -23.95 2.62
N VAL A 318 -7.00 -23.92 3.92
CA VAL A 318 -8.25 -24.47 4.46
C VAL A 318 -9.44 -23.72 3.87
N ALA A 319 -9.44 -22.39 3.89
CA ALA A 319 -10.54 -21.59 3.40
C ALA A 319 -10.82 -21.79 1.90
N ILE A 320 -9.82 -22.08 1.07
CA ILE A 320 -10.03 -22.37 -0.35
C ILE A 320 -10.59 -23.79 -0.54
N ASN A 321 -9.99 -24.78 0.12
CA ASN A 321 -10.22 -26.20 -0.17
C ASN A 321 -11.41 -26.81 0.58
N TYR A 322 -11.88 -26.19 1.67
CA TYR A 322 -12.93 -26.75 2.52
C TYR A 322 -14.28 -26.15 2.20
N THR A 323 -15.32 -26.97 2.26
CA THR A 323 -16.71 -26.48 2.28
C THR A 323 -17.04 -25.90 3.66
N GLU A 324 -18.14 -25.15 3.77
CA GLU A 324 -18.63 -24.66 5.06
C GLU A 324 -18.92 -25.81 6.04
N ASP A 325 -19.50 -26.91 5.56
CA ASP A 325 -19.77 -28.10 6.39
C ASP A 325 -18.50 -28.78 6.91
N ASP A 326 -17.42 -28.76 6.13
CA ASP A 326 -16.12 -29.30 6.55
C ASP A 326 -15.48 -28.39 7.60
N LEU A 327 -15.55 -27.07 7.41
CA LEU A 327 -15.08 -26.06 8.37
C LEU A 327 -15.79 -26.14 9.71
N HIS A 328 -17.11 -26.35 9.71
CA HIS A 328 -17.89 -26.48 10.94
C HIS A 328 -17.48 -27.69 11.80
N LYS A 329 -16.90 -28.72 11.18
CA LYS A 329 -16.46 -29.95 11.85
C LYS A 329 -14.97 -29.94 12.16
N LEU A 330 -14.20 -29.06 11.54
CA LEU A 330 -12.77 -29.00 11.67
C LEU A 330 -12.38 -28.56 13.08
N SER A 331 -11.93 -29.50 13.90
CA SER A 331 -11.33 -29.15 15.19
C SER A 331 -9.95 -28.53 15.01
N TRP A 332 -9.49 -27.76 16.01
CA TRP A 332 -8.12 -27.23 16.00
C TRP A 332 -7.07 -28.35 15.92
N SER A 333 -7.31 -29.49 16.60
CA SER A 333 -6.43 -30.67 16.56
C SER A 333 -6.32 -31.26 15.15
N GLU A 334 -7.42 -31.35 14.41
CA GLU A 334 -7.41 -31.83 13.02
C GLU A 334 -6.77 -30.83 12.08
N PHE A 335 -6.98 -29.53 12.30
CA PHE A 335 -6.27 -28.49 11.56
C PHE A 335 -4.75 -28.63 11.75
N VAL A 336 -4.26 -28.66 12.99
CA VAL A 336 -2.82 -28.68 13.24
C VAL A 336 -2.14 -29.99 12.86
N SER A 337 -2.86 -31.12 12.85
CA SER A 337 -2.28 -32.41 12.45
C SER A 337 -1.97 -32.51 10.95
N ASN A 338 -2.58 -31.66 10.14
CA ASN A 338 -2.35 -31.58 8.69
C ASN A 338 -1.21 -30.63 8.29
N ILE A 339 -0.68 -29.85 9.23
CA ILE A 339 0.41 -28.90 9.02
C ILE A 339 1.73 -29.65 8.79
N LYS A 340 2.53 -29.20 7.81
CA LYS A 340 3.84 -29.78 7.46
C LYS A 340 4.99 -28.79 7.65
N GLU A 341 4.65 -27.54 7.81
CA GLU A 341 5.50 -26.37 7.98
C GLU A 341 6.28 -26.43 9.30
N ALA A 342 7.61 -26.47 9.22
CA ALA A 342 8.46 -26.79 10.37
C ALA A 342 8.43 -25.70 11.44
N GLU A 343 8.47 -24.43 11.02
CA GLU A 343 8.50 -23.28 11.91
C GLU A 343 7.16 -23.15 12.65
N LEU A 344 6.04 -23.34 11.95
CA LEU A 344 4.70 -23.41 12.50
C LEU A 344 4.53 -24.56 13.49
N ILE A 345 4.93 -25.79 13.14
CA ILE A 345 4.86 -26.95 14.04
C ILE A 345 5.67 -26.69 15.31
N GLN A 346 6.90 -26.18 15.17
CA GLN A 346 7.73 -25.84 16.32
C GLN A 346 7.02 -24.82 17.22
N TYR A 347 6.51 -23.73 16.64
CA TYR A 347 5.88 -22.67 17.41
C TYR A 347 4.58 -23.14 18.08
N LEU A 348 3.75 -23.93 17.41
CA LEU A 348 2.54 -24.52 17.98
C LEU A 348 2.87 -25.42 19.19
N LYS A 349 3.95 -26.21 19.13
CA LYS A 349 4.44 -27.00 20.26
C LYS A 349 4.91 -26.12 21.41
N GLU A 350 5.72 -25.09 21.14
CA GLU A 350 6.18 -24.11 22.15
C GLU A 350 5.01 -23.42 22.88
N ARG A 351 3.88 -23.24 22.19
CA ARG A 351 2.67 -22.61 22.73
C ARG A 351 1.65 -23.60 23.30
N ASN A 352 1.95 -24.90 23.36
CA ASN A 352 0.97 -25.94 23.74
C ASN A 352 -0.34 -25.82 22.95
N LEU A 353 -0.22 -25.62 21.64
CA LEU A 353 -1.30 -25.58 20.64
C LEU A 353 -1.24 -26.80 19.70
N TYR A 354 -0.25 -27.67 19.89
CA TYR A 354 -0.08 -28.91 19.14
C TYR A 354 -0.19 -30.09 20.11
N VAL A 355 -1.14 -30.99 19.87
CA VAL A 355 -1.26 -32.23 20.65
C VAL A 355 -0.43 -33.30 19.94
N ASN A 356 0.66 -33.72 20.57
CA ASN A 356 1.44 -34.86 20.08
C ASN A 356 0.74 -36.14 20.53
N GLU A 357 0.24 -36.90 19.55
CA GLU A 357 -0.24 -38.29 19.62
C GLU A 357 -1.67 -38.54 20.12
N ASN A 358 -2.42 -39.31 19.31
CA ASN A 358 -3.58 -40.04 19.78
C ASN A 358 -3.11 -41.08 20.80
N ILE A 359 -3.52 -40.93 22.06
CA ILE A 359 -3.43 -42.03 23.01
C ILE A 359 -4.39 -43.11 22.48
N ASN A 360 -3.91 -44.35 22.32
CA ASN A 360 -4.78 -45.49 22.01
C ASN A 360 -5.89 -45.55 23.08
N SER A 361 -7.07 -45.06 22.74
CA SER A 361 -8.26 -45.25 23.55
C SER A 361 -8.70 -46.70 23.36
N GLU A 362 -8.60 -47.50 24.42
CA GLU A 362 -9.36 -48.75 24.49
C GLU A 362 -10.85 -48.41 24.31
N GLU A 363 -11.56 -49.15 23.46
CA GLU A 363 -13.02 -48.96 23.29
C GLU A 363 -13.69 -49.05 24.67
N GLU A 364 -14.49 -48.04 25.03
CA GLU A 364 -15.44 -48.18 26.13
C GLU A 364 -16.45 -49.27 25.73
N MET A 365 -16.37 -50.43 26.38
CA MET A 365 -17.28 -51.57 26.19
C MET A 365 -18.70 -51.30 26.66
#